data_AF-A0A351HPN0-F1
#
_entry.id   AF-A0A351HPN0-F1
#
_cell.length_a   1.000
_cell.length_b   1.000
_cell.length_c   1.000
_cell.angle_alpha   90.00
_cell.angle_beta   90.00
_cell.angle_gamma   90.00
#
_symmetry.space_group_name_H-M   'P 1'
#
loop_
_entity.id
_entity.type
_entity.pdbx_description
1 polymer ?
#
loop_
_entity_poly.entity_id
_entity_poly.type
_entity_poly.pdbx_seq_one_letter_code
_entity_poly.pdbx_strand_id
1 'polypeptide(L)'
;MKKLLILLCLVNIIATTFSQISETGLASFYDDKFQGRVTASGELFDQNLLTAAHRTLPFGTMVRVTNLENKKTTEVRINDRGPFVNNRVIDLSSATAKALGFYAKGTAKVKIEVITLGDNNLAATEKEVEKKTAFNVEPKEDPKITTSKETLPATPNDNPSKSTIANEALEYYQLESALVEPKGFAIQIASYQEAANLMKLCNDLKTKVSANLLVQVSGNQDKKLYRVMVGPFDTRQKAEAMHQKLEKQFPGCFIVGF
;
A
#
# COMPACT_ATOMS: atom_id res chain seq x y z
N MET A 1 -20.12 -70.38 10.94
CA MET A 1 -18.91 -69.99 10.18
C MET A 1 -19.20 -68.72 9.41
N LYS A 2 -18.19 -67.84 9.29
CA LYS A 2 -18.13 -66.55 8.55
C LYS A 2 -18.28 -65.29 9.41
N LYS A 3 -17.12 -64.97 9.98
CA LYS A 3 -16.57 -63.67 10.37
C LYS A 3 -17.08 -62.54 9.47
N LEU A 4 -17.65 -61.47 10.06
CA LEU A 4 -17.77 -60.17 9.39
C LEU A 4 -16.92 -59.15 10.16
N LEU A 5 -15.91 -58.68 9.45
CA LEU A 5 -14.81 -57.83 9.85
C LEU A 5 -15.34 -56.43 10.18
N ILE A 6 -15.26 -56.00 11.45
CA ILE A 6 -15.48 -54.59 11.82
C ILE A 6 -14.25 -53.83 11.37
N LEU A 7 -14.38 -53.16 10.23
CA LEU A 7 -13.39 -52.26 9.65
C LEU A 7 -13.25 -51.03 10.56
N LEU A 8 -12.17 -51.01 11.34
CA LEU A 8 -11.73 -49.86 12.12
C LEU A 8 -11.31 -48.73 11.15
N CYS A 9 -12.25 -47.84 10.81
CA CYS A 9 -11.93 -46.59 10.13
C CYS A 9 -11.11 -45.69 11.06
N LEU A 10 -9.79 -45.84 11.01
CA LEU A 10 -8.84 -44.82 11.45
C LEU A 10 -9.01 -43.58 10.57
N VAL A 11 -9.84 -42.65 11.01
CA VAL A 11 -9.89 -41.30 10.45
C VAL A 11 -8.60 -40.60 10.89
N ASN A 12 -7.57 -40.66 10.06
CA ASN A 12 -6.42 -39.78 10.18
C ASN A 12 -6.89 -38.36 9.85
N ILE A 13 -7.21 -37.59 10.90
CA ILE A 13 -7.42 -36.15 10.78
C ILE A 13 -6.05 -35.53 10.51
N ILE A 14 -5.71 -35.38 9.23
CA ILE A 14 -4.59 -34.53 8.82
C ILE A 14 -5.07 -33.10 9.06
N ALA A 15 -4.77 -32.56 10.25
CA ALA A 15 -4.94 -31.15 10.54
C ALA A 15 -3.96 -30.38 9.65
N THR A 16 -4.42 -29.95 8.48
CA THR A 16 -3.65 -29.09 7.58
C THR A 16 -3.51 -27.73 8.25
N THR A 17 -2.35 -27.48 8.87
CA THR A 17 -2.03 -26.17 9.43
C THR A 17 -1.77 -25.21 8.28
N PHE A 18 -2.73 -24.36 7.97
CA PHE A 18 -2.49 -23.20 7.11
C PHE A 18 -1.55 -22.24 7.86
N SER A 19 -0.33 -22.08 7.36
CA SER A 19 0.61 -21.11 7.91
C SER A 19 0.12 -19.71 7.57
N GLN A 20 -0.22 -18.92 8.60
CA GLN A 20 -0.66 -17.54 8.43
C GLN A 20 0.51 -16.70 7.89
N ILE A 21 0.29 -16.02 6.76
CA ILE A 21 1.29 -15.12 6.17
C ILE A 21 1.66 -14.07 7.21
N SER A 22 2.95 -14.01 7.57
CA SER A 22 3.46 -13.05 8.54
C SER A 22 4.85 -12.58 8.17
N GLU A 23 5.16 -11.35 8.57
CA GLU A 23 6.44 -10.69 8.36
C GLU A 23 6.79 -9.87 9.60
N THR A 24 8.09 -9.68 9.86
CA THR A 24 8.56 -8.88 10.99
C THR A 24 9.60 -7.89 10.50
N GLY A 25 9.51 -6.65 10.98
CA GLY A 25 10.49 -5.61 10.66
C GLY A 25 10.14 -4.28 11.29
N LEU A 26 10.73 -3.20 10.77
CA LEU A 26 10.50 -1.86 11.29
C LEU A 26 9.23 -1.26 10.66
N ALA A 27 8.41 -0.60 11.48
CA ALA A 27 7.32 0.24 11.02
C ALA A 27 7.66 1.73 11.22
N SER A 28 7.13 2.57 10.34
CA SER A 28 7.01 4.01 10.58
C SER A 28 5.59 4.48 10.34
N PHE A 29 5.34 5.78 10.35
CA PHE A 29 4.05 6.35 9.98
C PHE A 29 4.20 7.58 9.07
N TYR A 30 3.14 7.91 8.36
CA TYR A 30 3.10 9.06 7.46
C TYR A 30 3.20 10.40 8.20
N ASP A 31 3.85 11.36 7.55
CA ASP A 31 3.88 12.76 7.97
C ASP A 31 2.53 13.46 7.72
N ASP A 32 2.14 14.39 8.59
CA ASP A 32 0.96 15.27 8.52
C ASP A 32 0.71 15.84 7.11
N LYS A 33 1.76 16.15 6.34
CA LYS A 33 1.66 16.69 4.97
C LYS A 33 1.01 15.77 3.93
N PHE A 34 0.86 14.47 4.22
CA PHE A 34 0.24 13.52 3.29
C PHE A 34 -1.29 13.53 3.37
N GLN A 35 -1.89 14.14 4.39
CA GLN A 35 -3.35 14.21 4.56
C GLN A 35 -4.04 14.68 3.27
N GLY A 36 -5.10 13.98 2.87
CA GLY A 36 -5.93 14.30 1.70
C GLY A 36 -5.27 14.01 0.35
N ARG A 37 -4.07 13.41 0.31
CA ARG A 37 -3.46 12.96 -0.95
C ARG A 37 -4.02 11.63 -1.38
N VAL A 38 -4.12 11.41 -2.69
CA VAL A 38 -4.56 10.11 -3.24
C VAL A 38 -3.50 9.05 -2.97
N THR A 39 -3.90 7.92 -2.39
CA THR A 39 -3.07 6.73 -2.17
C THR A 39 -2.98 5.88 -3.43
N ALA A 40 -2.11 4.88 -3.43
CA ALA A 40 -1.99 3.94 -4.54
C ALA A 40 -3.26 3.08 -4.77
N SER A 41 -4.19 2.98 -3.80
CA SER A 41 -5.50 2.36 -4.02
C SER A 41 -6.53 3.29 -4.66
N GLY A 42 -6.21 4.58 -4.83
CA GLY A 42 -7.12 5.60 -5.34
C GLY A 42 -7.96 6.32 -4.26
N GLU A 43 -7.84 5.92 -3.00
CA GLU A 43 -8.53 6.58 -1.89
C GLU A 43 -7.78 7.84 -1.44
N LEU A 44 -8.49 8.82 -0.85
CA LEU A 44 -7.80 9.91 -0.16
C LEU A 44 -7.21 9.37 1.15
N PHE A 45 -5.93 9.68 1.37
CA PHE A 45 -5.26 9.36 2.61
C PHE A 45 -5.84 10.19 3.76
N ASP A 46 -6.27 9.50 4.81
CA ASP A 46 -6.69 10.12 6.06
C ASP A 46 -5.90 9.52 7.22
N GLN A 47 -5.18 10.37 7.93
CA GLN A 47 -4.34 10.02 9.07
C GLN A 47 -5.12 9.54 10.27
N ASN A 48 -6.41 9.83 10.31
CA ASN A 48 -7.30 9.40 11.39
C ASN A 48 -7.85 7.99 11.17
N LEU A 49 -7.70 7.42 9.96
CA LEU A 49 -8.14 6.06 9.65
C LEU A 49 -7.05 5.03 9.94
N LEU A 50 -7.46 3.78 10.19
CA LEU A 50 -6.55 2.67 10.46
C LEU A 50 -6.10 2.01 9.14
N THR A 51 -5.21 2.70 8.44
CA THR A 51 -4.70 2.30 7.12
C THR A 51 -3.18 2.20 7.09
N ALA A 52 -2.65 1.52 6.07
CA ALA A 52 -1.22 1.32 5.91
C ALA A 52 -0.79 1.16 4.44
N ALA A 53 0.46 1.51 4.17
CA ALA A 53 1.20 1.14 2.97
C ALA A 53 1.95 -0.17 3.17
N HIS A 54 1.82 -1.06 2.19
CA HIS A 54 2.62 -2.27 2.08
C HIS A 54 3.05 -2.53 0.62
N ARG A 55 4.24 -3.14 0.43
CA ARG A 55 4.87 -3.27 -0.88
C ARG A 55 4.08 -4.17 -1.83
N THR A 56 3.65 -5.33 -1.34
CA THR A 56 3.13 -6.41 -2.17
C THR A 56 1.72 -6.89 -1.81
N LEU A 57 1.31 -6.77 -0.55
CA LEU A 57 -0.05 -7.14 -0.12
C LEU A 57 -1.13 -6.44 -0.97
N PRO A 58 -2.16 -7.18 -1.43
CA PRO A 58 -3.29 -6.62 -2.15
C PRO A 58 -3.95 -5.47 -1.39
N PHE A 59 -4.51 -4.50 -2.11
CA PHE A 59 -5.33 -3.47 -1.46
C PHE A 59 -6.58 -4.11 -0.85
N GLY A 60 -7.04 -3.56 0.26
CA GLY A 60 -8.12 -4.14 1.06
C GLY A 60 -7.67 -5.27 1.99
N THR A 61 -6.41 -5.71 1.93
CA THR A 61 -5.89 -6.71 2.87
C THR A 61 -5.97 -6.16 4.29
N MET A 62 -6.56 -6.96 5.19
CA MET A 62 -6.57 -6.68 6.63
C MET A 62 -5.39 -7.39 7.28
N VAL A 63 -4.56 -6.62 7.98
CA VAL A 63 -3.42 -7.16 8.72
C VAL A 63 -3.51 -6.77 10.19
N ARG A 64 -3.16 -7.72 11.06
CA ARG A 64 -2.87 -7.44 12.47
C ARG A 64 -1.44 -6.95 12.56
N VAL A 65 -1.25 -5.79 13.15
CA VAL A 65 0.07 -5.25 13.46
C VAL A 65 0.27 -5.36 14.96
N THR A 66 1.37 -6.00 15.37
CA THR A 66 1.78 -6.13 16.77
C THR A 66 3.06 -5.35 16.99
N ASN A 67 3.03 -4.35 17.87
CA ASN A 67 4.26 -3.72 18.34
C ASN A 67 4.98 -4.67 19.30
N LEU A 68 6.19 -5.09 18.94
CA LEU A 68 6.92 -6.14 19.67
C LEU A 68 7.49 -5.66 21.01
N GLU A 69 7.65 -4.36 21.21
CA GLU A 69 8.16 -3.77 22.44
C GLU A 69 7.12 -3.76 23.55
N ASN A 70 5.89 -3.34 23.24
CA ASN A 70 4.82 -3.13 24.23
C ASN A 70 3.65 -4.11 24.11
N LYS A 71 3.70 -5.03 23.14
CA LYS A 71 2.67 -6.04 22.84
C LYS A 71 1.29 -5.49 22.45
N LYS A 72 1.17 -4.17 22.22
CA LYS A 72 -0.07 -3.60 21.69
C LYS A 72 -0.29 -4.06 20.26
N THR A 73 -1.55 -4.30 19.93
CA THR A 73 -1.96 -4.74 18.61
C THR A 73 -3.05 -3.84 18.06
N THR A 74 -3.12 -3.74 16.74
CA THR A 74 -4.24 -3.10 16.05
C THR A 74 -4.37 -3.69 14.65
N GLU A 75 -5.58 -3.67 14.10
CA GLU A 75 -5.85 -4.17 12.76
C GLU A 75 -5.93 -3.00 11.79
N VAL A 76 -5.30 -3.12 10.63
CA VAL A 76 -5.24 -2.06 9.62
C VAL A 76 -5.50 -2.60 8.23
N ARG A 77 -6.04 -1.73 7.38
CA ARG A 77 -6.29 -2.03 5.97
C ARG A 77 -5.15 -1.53 5.10
N ILE A 78 -4.67 -2.36 4.18
CA ILE A 78 -3.71 -1.94 3.16
C ILE A 78 -4.44 -1.13 2.09
N ASN A 79 -4.11 0.14 1.95
CA ASN A 79 -4.67 1.01 0.90
C ASN A 79 -3.61 1.84 0.18
N ASP A 80 -2.33 1.62 0.46
CA ASP A 80 -1.24 2.33 -0.21
C ASP A 80 -0.03 1.42 -0.48
N ARG A 81 0.95 1.93 -1.22
CA ARG A 81 2.19 1.23 -1.61
C ARG A 81 3.40 1.88 -0.96
N GLY A 82 4.31 1.04 -0.47
CA GLY A 82 5.48 1.42 0.30
C GLY A 82 5.71 0.40 1.42
N PRO A 83 6.70 0.57 2.31
CA PRO A 83 7.73 1.59 2.30
C PRO A 83 8.75 1.34 1.17
N PHE A 84 9.24 2.38 0.49
CA PHE A 84 10.29 2.24 -0.53
C PHE A 84 11.71 2.43 0.00
N VAL A 85 11.85 2.58 1.32
CA VAL A 85 13.14 2.60 2.02
C VAL A 85 13.48 1.19 2.53
N ASN A 86 14.77 0.86 2.48
CA ASN A 86 15.27 -0.38 3.04
C ASN A 86 15.00 -0.43 4.56
N ASN A 87 14.79 -1.63 5.10
CA ASN A 87 14.58 -1.95 6.53
C ASN A 87 13.22 -1.63 7.15
N ARG A 88 12.25 -1.06 6.42
CA ARG A 88 10.85 -0.97 6.89
C ARG A 88 9.95 -1.96 6.19
N VAL A 89 8.96 -2.52 6.88
CA VAL A 89 8.01 -3.49 6.31
C VAL A 89 6.62 -2.90 6.08
N ILE A 90 6.28 -1.84 6.82
CA ILE A 90 4.97 -1.20 6.76
C ILE A 90 5.07 0.28 7.15
N ASP A 91 4.37 1.15 6.43
CA ASP A 91 4.17 2.56 6.82
C ASP A 91 2.70 2.74 7.21
N LEU A 92 2.46 3.20 8.44
CA LEU A 92 1.15 3.22 9.09
C LEU A 92 0.56 4.63 9.10
N SER A 93 -0.75 4.79 9.30
CA SER A 93 -1.32 6.10 9.59
C SER A 93 -0.91 6.61 11.00
N SER A 94 -1.05 7.91 11.22
CA SER A 94 -0.83 8.53 12.54
C SER A 94 -1.74 7.92 13.62
N ALA A 95 -3.02 7.67 13.31
CA ALA A 95 -3.95 7.00 14.21
C ALA A 95 -3.47 5.59 14.60
N THR A 96 -3.02 4.81 13.63
CA THR A 96 -2.47 3.47 13.89
C THR A 96 -1.21 3.52 14.76
N ALA A 97 -0.30 4.45 14.50
CA ALA A 97 0.91 4.61 15.31
C ALA A 97 0.63 5.02 16.76
N LYS A 98 -0.41 5.85 16.97
CA LYS A 98 -0.92 6.20 18.31
C LYS A 98 -1.51 4.98 19.01
N ALA A 99 -2.35 4.20 18.32
CA ALA A 99 -2.95 2.98 18.86
C ALA A 99 -1.89 1.95 19.29
N LEU A 100 -0.84 1.78 18.47
CA LEU A 100 0.28 0.88 18.76
C LEU A 100 1.30 1.47 19.75
N GLY A 101 1.12 2.72 20.19
CA GLY A 101 1.92 3.35 21.23
C GLY A 101 3.36 3.66 20.82
N PHE A 102 3.61 3.98 19.55
CA PHE A 102 4.95 4.38 19.07
C PHE A 102 4.98 5.73 18.34
N TYR A 103 3.86 6.45 18.26
CA TYR A 103 3.78 7.76 17.60
C TYR A 103 4.90 8.72 18.03
N ALA A 104 5.11 8.89 19.34
CA ALA A 104 6.16 9.77 19.86
C ALA A 104 7.61 9.30 19.56
N LYS A 105 7.81 8.01 19.28
CA LYS A 105 9.11 7.42 18.95
C LYS A 105 9.45 7.49 17.46
N GLY A 106 8.47 7.76 16.59
CA GLY A 106 8.65 7.74 15.13
C GLY A 106 8.59 6.34 14.51
N THR A 107 9.24 5.35 15.12
CA THR A 107 9.35 3.98 14.59
C THR A 107 9.17 2.93 15.68
N ALA A 108 8.86 1.69 15.28
CA ALA A 108 8.79 0.54 16.17
C ALA A 108 9.09 -0.77 15.43
N LYS A 109 9.64 -1.76 16.13
CA LYS A 109 9.72 -3.12 15.60
C LYS A 109 8.35 -3.79 15.72
N VAL A 110 7.81 -4.25 14.60
CA VAL A 110 6.47 -4.85 14.52
C VAL A 110 6.48 -6.23 13.89
N LYS A 111 5.48 -7.03 14.23
CA LYS A 111 5.07 -8.22 13.47
C LYS A 111 3.76 -7.89 12.76
N ILE A 112 3.68 -8.16 11.46
CA ILE A 112 2.45 -8.09 10.67
C ILE A 112 1.94 -9.50 10.40
N GLU A 113 0.65 -9.72 10.54
CA GLU A 113 0.00 -11.00 10.31
C GLU A 113 -1.25 -10.77 9.45
N VAL A 114 -1.33 -11.42 8.30
CA VAL A 114 -2.49 -11.29 7.41
C VAL A 114 -3.69 -11.96 8.06
N ILE A 115 -4.78 -11.22 8.22
CA ILE A 115 -6.06 -11.74 8.74
C ILE A 115 -6.95 -12.15 7.57
N THR A 116 -7.08 -11.26 6.58
CA THR A 116 -7.88 -11.49 5.39
C THR A 116 -7.15 -10.87 4.21
N LEU A 117 -6.94 -11.65 3.16
CA LEU A 117 -6.39 -11.12 1.92
C LEU A 117 -7.42 -10.19 1.27
N GLY A 118 -6.94 -9.05 0.81
CA GLY A 118 -7.76 -8.13 0.05
C GLY A 118 -8.10 -8.73 -1.29
N ASP A 119 -9.37 -8.72 -1.63
CA ASP A 119 -9.79 -9.00 -2.99
C ASP A 119 -9.39 -7.77 -3.82
N ASN A 120 -8.70 -7.96 -4.94
CA ASN A 120 -8.42 -6.87 -5.90
C ASN A 120 -9.72 -6.34 -6.57
N ASN A 121 -10.88 -6.46 -5.92
CA ASN A 121 -12.27 -6.16 -6.30
C ASN A 121 -12.82 -5.13 -5.29
N LEU A 122 -12.48 -3.84 -5.47
CA LEU A 122 -12.82 -2.74 -4.56
C LEU A 122 -14.32 -2.34 -4.54
N ALA A 123 -15.22 -3.09 -5.18
CA ALA A 123 -16.65 -2.73 -5.26
C ALA A 123 -17.54 -3.39 -4.18
N ALA A 124 -17.02 -4.30 -3.36
CA ALA A 124 -17.86 -5.07 -2.42
C ALA A 124 -17.68 -4.69 -0.93
N THR A 125 -16.65 -3.93 -0.56
CA THR A 125 -16.28 -3.75 0.85
C THR A 125 -16.76 -2.45 1.51
N GLU A 126 -17.28 -1.49 0.76
CA GLU A 126 -17.89 -0.29 1.36
C GLU A 126 -19.18 -0.60 2.13
N LYS A 127 -19.93 -1.64 1.74
CA LYS A 127 -21.19 -2.01 2.42
C LYS A 127 -21.03 -2.97 3.60
N GLU A 128 -19.86 -3.60 3.80
CA GLU A 128 -19.67 -4.58 4.88
C GLU A 128 -18.87 -4.02 6.07
N VAL A 129 -18.03 -3.01 5.87
CA VAL A 129 -17.23 -2.41 6.95
C VAL A 129 -18.04 -1.44 7.83
N GLU A 130 -19.01 -0.71 7.27
CA GLU A 130 -19.94 0.13 8.06
C GLU A 130 -20.84 -0.69 9.01
N LYS A 131 -21.03 -1.99 8.75
CA LYS A 131 -21.97 -2.83 9.52
C LYS A 131 -21.34 -3.61 10.67
N LYS A 132 -19.99 -3.69 10.74
CA LYS A 132 -19.26 -4.49 11.76
C LYS A 132 -18.52 -3.67 12.81
N THR A 133 -18.43 -2.34 12.68
CA THR A 133 -17.89 -1.43 13.73
C THR A 133 -18.95 -0.95 14.73
N ALA A 134 -20.24 -1.23 14.48
CA ALA A 134 -21.31 -0.97 15.42
C ALA A 134 -21.45 -2.11 16.45
N PHE A 135 -20.50 -2.23 17.37
CA PHE A 135 -20.73 -2.90 18.65
C PHE A 135 -20.15 -2.07 19.82
N ASN A 136 -21.10 -1.61 20.65
CA ASN A 136 -20.99 -1.18 22.04
C ASN A 136 -20.13 0.04 22.40
N VAL A 137 -20.73 1.22 22.27
CA VAL A 137 -20.80 2.16 23.40
C VAL A 137 -22.25 2.62 23.52
N GLU A 138 -22.96 2.12 24.54
CA GLU A 138 -24.26 2.68 24.93
C GLU A 138 -24.09 4.11 25.47
N PRO A 139 -25.05 5.02 25.20
CA PRO A 139 -24.99 6.40 25.67
C PRO A 139 -25.43 6.48 27.13
N LYS A 140 -24.67 7.19 27.97
CA LYS A 140 -25.20 7.75 29.22
C LYS A 140 -25.36 9.25 29.05
N GLU A 141 -26.60 9.70 29.22
CA GLU A 141 -27.05 11.08 29.16
C GLU A 141 -26.38 11.97 30.22
N ASP A 142 -26.29 13.25 29.87
CA ASP A 142 -25.71 14.37 30.60
C ASP A 142 -26.31 14.63 31.99
N PRO A 143 -25.64 15.49 32.77
CA PRO A 143 -26.32 16.73 33.14
C PRO A 143 -25.51 18.00 32.88
N LYS A 144 -26.21 18.98 32.29
CA LYS A 144 -25.90 20.42 32.18
C LYS A 144 -25.26 21.02 33.45
N ILE A 145 -24.36 22.00 33.27
CA ILE A 145 -24.41 23.36 33.88
C ILE A 145 -23.46 24.34 33.16
N THR A 146 -24.09 25.33 32.52
CA THR A 146 -23.87 26.80 32.43
C THR A 146 -22.61 27.47 33.03
N THR A 147 -21.85 28.13 32.14
CA THR A 147 -21.30 29.51 32.14
C THR A 147 -20.44 30.06 33.30
N SER A 148 -19.18 30.42 33.00
CA SER A 148 -18.57 31.73 33.36
C SER A 148 -17.31 32.06 32.53
N LYS A 149 -17.24 33.33 32.08
CA LYS A 149 -16.16 34.04 31.35
C LYS A 149 -14.92 34.35 32.22
N GLU A 150 -13.72 34.33 31.61
CA GLU A 150 -12.61 35.32 31.77
C GLU A 150 -11.45 34.97 30.79
N THR A 151 -11.28 35.59 29.61
CA THR A 151 -10.54 36.81 29.21
C THR A 151 -8.99 36.76 29.25
N LEU A 152 -8.38 36.49 28.07
CA LEU A 152 -7.26 37.15 27.33
C LEU A 152 -5.90 37.49 28.02
N PRO A 153 -4.75 37.44 27.29
CA PRO A 153 -4.41 38.48 26.29
C PRO A 153 -3.98 37.95 24.91
N ALA A 154 -4.41 38.70 23.89
CA ALA A 154 -3.89 38.65 22.54
C ALA A 154 -2.56 39.41 22.43
N THR A 155 -1.73 39.04 21.46
CA THR A 155 -1.12 40.00 20.52
C THR A 155 -0.66 39.29 19.24
N PRO A 156 -0.56 40.06 18.14
CA PRO A 156 -0.83 39.60 16.79
C PRO A 156 0.46 39.32 16.01
N ASN A 157 0.37 38.46 15.00
CA ASN A 157 1.16 38.65 13.79
C ASN A 157 0.35 38.10 12.62
N ASP A 158 -0.47 38.99 12.06
CA ASP A 158 -0.91 38.91 10.68
C ASP A 158 0.33 38.94 9.79
N ASN A 159 0.56 37.86 9.05
CA ASN A 159 1.20 37.97 7.75
C ASN A 159 0.32 37.18 6.77
N PRO A 160 -0.37 37.84 5.82
CA PRO A 160 -1.23 37.17 4.87
C PRO A 160 -0.33 36.51 3.81
N SER A 161 0.20 35.33 4.10
CA SER A 161 0.81 34.51 3.06
C SER A 161 -0.32 33.92 2.23
N LYS A 162 -0.66 34.64 1.17
CA LYS A 162 -1.50 34.24 0.04
C LYS A 162 -1.60 32.73 -0.11
N SER A 163 -2.81 32.22 0.11
CA SER A 163 -3.36 31.09 -0.64
C SER A 163 -2.99 31.27 -2.12
N THR A 164 -1.95 30.55 -2.55
CA THR A 164 -1.72 30.31 -3.96
C THR A 164 -2.32 28.94 -4.21
N ILE A 165 -3.57 28.93 -4.67
CA ILE A 165 -4.09 27.83 -5.47
C ILE A 165 -3.14 27.76 -6.67
N ALA A 166 -2.12 26.92 -6.58
CA ALA A 166 -1.30 26.60 -7.73
C ALA A 166 -2.24 25.86 -8.69
N ASN A 167 -2.65 26.55 -9.75
CA ASN A 167 -3.23 25.92 -10.92
C ASN A 167 -2.26 24.81 -11.35
N GLU A 168 -2.58 23.55 -11.03
CA GLU A 168 -1.82 22.41 -11.56
C GLU A 168 -1.90 22.52 -13.09
N ALA A 169 -0.76 22.78 -13.71
CA ALA A 169 -0.69 22.98 -15.14
C ALA A 169 -1.19 21.73 -15.86
N LEU A 170 -2.02 21.89 -16.89
CA LEU A 170 -2.41 20.78 -17.76
C LEU A 170 -1.16 20.23 -18.43
N GLU A 171 -0.79 18.99 -18.11
CA GLU A 171 0.33 18.29 -18.72
C GLU A 171 -0.15 17.48 -19.92
N TYR A 172 0.39 17.78 -21.09
CA TYR A 172 0.09 17.07 -22.34
C TYR A 172 1.24 16.14 -22.70
N TYR A 173 0.92 14.89 -23.02
CA TYR A 173 1.90 13.87 -23.38
C TYR A 173 1.62 13.37 -24.79
N GLN A 174 2.65 13.39 -25.65
CA GLN A 174 2.59 12.73 -26.95
C GLN A 174 3.23 11.34 -26.84
N LEU A 175 2.43 10.29 -27.04
CA LEU A 175 2.89 8.91 -26.98
C LEU A 175 2.73 8.26 -28.36
N GLU A 176 3.84 7.72 -28.86
CA GLU A 176 3.82 6.80 -29.99
C GLU A 176 3.82 5.38 -29.43
N SER A 177 2.84 4.56 -29.84
CA SER A 177 2.70 3.18 -29.42
C SER A 177 2.60 2.25 -30.62
N ALA A 178 3.32 1.13 -30.56
CA ALA A 178 3.21 0.04 -31.52
C ALA A 178 3.03 -1.28 -30.75
N LEU A 179 2.24 -2.20 -31.29
CA LEU A 179 2.19 -3.57 -30.75
C LEU A 179 3.50 -4.27 -31.09
N VAL A 180 4.15 -4.85 -30.09
CA VAL A 180 5.45 -5.50 -30.24
C VAL A 180 5.44 -6.87 -29.56
N GLU A 181 6.14 -7.84 -30.16
CA GLU A 181 6.47 -9.12 -29.55
C GLU A 181 7.93 -9.07 -29.06
N PRO A 182 8.18 -8.69 -27.80
CA PRO A 182 9.53 -8.55 -27.32
C PRO A 182 10.19 -9.93 -27.14
N LYS A 183 11.50 -9.99 -27.36
CA LYS A 183 12.34 -11.16 -27.10
C LYS A 183 13.50 -10.78 -26.18
N GLY A 184 14.04 -11.76 -25.46
CA GLY A 184 15.16 -11.54 -24.56
C GLY A 184 14.70 -11.08 -23.19
N PHE A 185 15.23 -9.96 -22.69
CA PHE A 185 15.06 -9.54 -21.31
C PHE A 185 14.63 -8.07 -21.20
N ALA A 186 13.93 -7.71 -20.14
CA ALA A 186 13.67 -6.33 -19.77
C ALA A 186 13.79 -6.16 -18.26
N ILE A 187 13.76 -4.91 -17.79
CA ILE A 187 13.80 -4.58 -16.37
C ILE A 187 12.45 -3.97 -16.04
N GLN A 188 11.63 -4.67 -15.26
CA GLN A 188 10.37 -4.13 -14.79
C GLN A 188 10.63 -3.10 -13.71
N ILE A 189 10.16 -1.87 -13.94
CA ILE A 189 10.33 -0.72 -13.06
C ILE A 189 9.14 -0.61 -12.11
N ALA A 190 7.93 -0.70 -12.65
CA ALA A 190 6.72 -0.50 -11.88
C ALA A 190 5.51 -1.20 -12.52
N SER A 191 4.43 -1.30 -11.75
CA SER A 191 3.13 -1.75 -12.23
C SER A 191 2.05 -0.80 -11.74
N TYR A 192 1.16 -0.37 -12.64
CA TYR A 192 0.07 0.57 -12.35
C TYR A 192 -1.26 0.01 -12.82
N GLN A 193 -2.33 0.39 -12.13
CA GLN A 193 -3.70 0.14 -12.60
C GLN A 193 -4.23 1.32 -13.42
N GLU A 194 -3.72 2.53 -13.14
CA GLU A 194 -4.14 3.76 -13.82
C GLU A 194 -3.16 4.18 -14.92
N ALA A 195 -3.70 4.50 -16.10
CA ALA A 195 -2.92 4.91 -17.26
C ALA A 195 -2.25 6.30 -17.08
N ALA A 196 -2.83 7.20 -16.27
CA ALA A 196 -2.23 8.51 -16.01
C ALA A 196 -0.88 8.41 -15.27
N ASN A 197 -0.78 7.52 -14.27
CA ASN A 197 0.45 7.27 -13.51
C ASN A 197 1.53 6.63 -14.37
N LEU A 198 1.11 5.76 -15.30
CA LEU A 198 1.97 5.20 -16.33
C LEU A 198 2.60 6.31 -17.19
N MET A 199 1.80 7.26 -17.69
CA MET A 199 2.27 8.33 -18.59
C MET A 199 3.36 9.19 -17.95
N LYS A 200 3.18 9.55 -16.68
CA LYS A 200 4.18 10.31 -15.91
C LYS A 200 5.49 9.55 -15.76
N LEU A 201 5.43 8.27 -15.37
CA LEU A 201 6.65 7.44 -15.26
C LEU A 201 7.32 7.25 -16.62
N CYS A 202 6.55 7.02 -17.69
CA CYS A 202 7.09 6.87 -19.04
C CYS A 202 7.84 8.14 -19.48
N ASN A 203 7.31 9.32 -19.17
CA ASN A 203 8.01 10.57 -19.44
C ASN A 203 9.29 10.72 -18.62
N ASP A 204 9.24 10.44 -17.32
CA ASP A 204 10.43 10.47 -16.46
C ASP A 204 11.51 9.49 -16.92
N LEU A 205 11.12 8.30 -17.36
CA LEU A 205 12.06 7.31 -17.89
C LEU A 205 12.63 7.72 -19.24
N LYS A 206 11.82 8.28 -20.16
CA LYS A 206 12.32 8.78 -21.45
C LYS A 206 13.34 9.91 -21.28
N THR A 207 13.13 10.80 -20.32
CA THR A 207 14.05 11.93 -20.08
C THR A 207 15.34 11.48 -19.39
N LYS A 208 15.29 10.44 -18.55
CA LYS A 208 16.42 10.03 -17.69
C LYS A 208 17.16 8.79 -18.18
N VAL A 209 16.55 7.96 -19.01
CA VAL A 209 17.08 6.65 -19.41
C VAL A 209 17.14 6.58 -20.93
N SER A 210 18.36 6.44 -21.47
CA SER A 210 18.60 6.22 -22.91
C SER A 210 18.36 4.76 -23.29
N ALA A 211 17.15 4.26 -23.04
CA ALA A 211 16.75 2.91 -23.40
C ALA A 211 15.27 2.89 -23.80
N ASN A 212 14.93 1.89 -24.62
CA ASN A 212 13.56 1.69 -25.05
C ASN A 212 12.66 1.33 -23.85
N LEU A 213 11.39 1.75 -23.94
CA LEU A 213 10.38 1.43 -22.95
C LEU A 213 9.36 0.47 -23.54
N LEU A 214 9.01 -0.53 -22.75
CA LEU A 214 7.93 -1.45 -23.02
C LEU A 214 6.84 -1.25 -21.97
N VAL A 215 5.60 -1.25 -22.42
CA VAL A 215 4.43 -1.30 -21.54
C VAL A 215 3.70 -2.59 -21.83
N GLN A 216 3.69 -3.50 -20.86
CA GLN A 216 2.85 -4.68 -20.94
C GLN A 216 1.50 -4.34 -20.31
N VAL A 217 0.44 -4.50 -21.08
CA VAL A 217 -0.93 -4.45 -20.58
C VAL A 217 -1.39 -5.88 -20.34
N SER A 218 -1.87 -6.18 -19.14
CA SER A 218 -2.43 -7.48 -18.78
C SER A 218 -3.72 -7.31 -18.00
N GLY A 219 -4.57 -8.33 -17.99
CA GLY A 219 -5.86 -8.31 -17.31
C GLY A 219 -7.05 -8.13 -18.25
N ASN A 220 -8.23 -7.96 -17.67
CA ASN A 220 -9.50 -7.92 -18.39
C ASN A 220 -9.95 -6.47 -18.63
N GLN A 221 -11.03 -6.26 -19.38
CA GLN A 221 -11.50 -4.91 -19.77
C GLN A 221 -11.70 -3.97 -18.57
N ASP A 222 -12.17 -4.48 -17.43
CA ASP A 222 -12.46 -3.69 -16.22
C ASP A 222 -11.26 -3.55 -15.27
N LYS A 223 -10.18 -4.30 -15.48
CA LYS A 223 -9.01 -4.32 -14.60
C LYS A 223 -7.74 -4.54 -15.40
N LYS A 224 -7.22 -3.44 -15.95
CA LYS A 224 -5.94 -3.44 -16.64
C LYS A 224 -4.80 -3.18 -15.65
N LEU A 225 -3.76 -3.98 -15.77
CA LEU A 225 -2.49 -3.80 -15.09
C LEU A 225 -1.43 -3.48 -16.14
N TYR A 226 -0.84 -2.30 -16.02
CA TYR A 226 0.20 -1.75 -16.88
C TYR A 226 1.55 -1.97 -16.20
N ARG A 227 2.41 -2.82 -16.77
CA ARG A 227 3.78 -3.00 -16.29
C ARG A 227 4.72 -2.21 -17.17
N VAL A 228 5.49 -1.32 -16.56
CA VAL A 228 6.49 -0.48 -17.25
C VAL A 228 7.83 -1.15 -17.15
N MET A 229 8.48 -1.36 -18.30
CA MET A 229 9.77 -2.02 -18.37
C MET A 229 10.74 -1.23 -19.23
N VAL A 230 12.01 -1.28 -18.86
CA VAL A 230 13.12 -0.78 -19.67
C VAL A 230 13.71 -1.94 -20.45
N GLY A 231 13.79 -1.83 -21.77
CA GLY A 231 14.20 -2.91 -22.67
C GLY A 231 13.46 -2.85 -24.02
N PRO A 232 13.54 -3.90 -24.84
CA PRO A 232 14.16 -5.20 -24.56
C PRO A 232 15.69 -5.17 -24.72
N PHE A 233 16.35 -6.13 -24.07
CA PHE A 233 17.76 -6.46 -24.17
C PHE A 233 17.91 -7.88 -24.73
N ASP A 234 18.81 -8.04 -25.68
CA ASP A 234 19.10 -9.32 -26.33
C ASP A 234 19.76 -10.35 -25.40
N THR A 235 20.49 -9.90 -24.37
CA THR A 235 21.15 -10.79 -23.40
C THR A 235 20.85 -10.40 -21.96
N ARG A 236 20.84 -11.41 -21.07
CA ARG A 236 20.68 -11.21 -19.62
C ARG A 236 21.77 -10.30 -19.04
N GLN A 237 23.01 -10.42 -19.51
CA GLN A 237 24.12 -9.58 -19.04
C GLN A 237 23.91 -8.09 -19.36
N LYS A 238 23.36 -7.75 -20.52
CA LYS A 238 23.00 -6.36 -20.85
C LYS A 238 21.86 -5.86 -19.96
N ALA A 239 20.87 -6.70 -19.68
CA ALA A 239 19.81 -6.39 -18.73
C ALA A 239 20.33 -6.21 -17.30
N GLU A 240 21.28 -7.04 -16.85
CA GLU A 240 21.94 -6.91 -15.53
C GLU A 240 22.75 -5.62 -15.41
N ALA A 241 23.53 -5.28 -16.44
CA ALA A 241 24.29 -4.02 -16.46
C ALA A 241 23.37 -2.78 -16.40
N MET A 242 22.21 -2.84 -17.06
CA MET A 242 21.22 -1.77 -16.98
C MET A 242 20.45 -1.78 -15.66
N HIS A 243 20.14 -2.96 -15.11
CA HIS A 243 19.49 -3.12 -13.80
C HIS A 243 20.33 -2.48 -12.71
N GLN A 244 21.64 -2.73 -12.66
CA GLN A 244 22.55 -2.09 -11.69
C GLN A 244 22.55 -0.56 -11.75
N LYS A 245 22.39 0.01 -12.95
CA LYS A 245 22.28 1.47 -13.13
C LYS A 245 20.93 1.98 -12.63
N LEU A 246 19.86 1.24 -12.90
CA LEU A 246 18.49 1.63 -12.57
C LEU A 246 18.15 1.36 -11.11
N GLU A 247 18.73 0.36 -10.46
CA GLU A 247 18.43 -0.01 -9.07
C GLU A 247 18.65 1.15 -8.09
N LYS A 248 19.63 2.01 -8.38
CA LYS A 248 19.88 3.23 -7.59
C LYS A 248 18.73 4.24 -7.68
N GLN A 249 18.08 4.33 -8.85
CA GLN A 249 17.01 5.29 -9.11
C GLN A 249 15.61 4.67 -8.88
N PHE A 250 15.49 3.36 -9.08
CA PHE A 250 14.27 2.58 -8.99
C PHE A 250 14.52 1.32 -8.14
N PRO A 251 14.58 1.48 -6.81
CA PRO A 251 14.81 0.35 -5.90
C PRO A 251 13.71 -0.71 -6.05
N GLY A 252 14.11 -1.98 -6.12
CA GLY A 252 13.16 -3.10 -6.29
C GLY A 252 12.73 -3.36 -7.73
N CYS A 253 13.31 -2.68 -8.72
CA CYS A 253 13.20 -3.12 -10.10
C CYS A 253 13.87 -4.49 -10.28
N PHE A 254 13.36 -5.31 -11.19
CA PHE A 254 13.87 -6.67 -11.41
C PHE A 254 13.82 -7.06 -12.88
N ILE A 255 14.66 -8.03 -13.24
CA ILE A 255 14.78 -8.51 -14.62
C ILE A 255 13.68 -9.51 -14.92
N VAL A 256 13.06 -9.36 -16.08
CA VAL A 256 12.03 -10.25 -16.64
C VAL A 256 12.53 -10.78 -17.98
N GLY A 257 12.36 -12.08 -18.22
CA GLY A 257 12.56 -12.70 -19.54
C GLY A 257 11.23 -12.77 -20.29
N PHE A 258 11.28 -12.54 -21.60
CA PHE A 258 10.16 -12.75 -22.52
C PHE A 258 10.20 -14.14 -23.13
#